data_AF-A0A3M7NKZ1-F1
#
_entry.id   AF-A0A3M7NKZ1-F1
#
_cell.length_a   1.000
_cell.length_b   1.000
_cell.length_c   1.000
_cell.angle_alpha   90.00
_cell.angle_beta   90.00
_cell.angle_gamma   90.00
#
_symmetry.space_group_name_H-M   'P 1'
#
loop_
_entity.id
_entity.type
_entity.pdbx_description
1 polymer ?
#
loop_
_entity_poly.entity_id
_entity_poly.type
_entity_poly.pdbx_seq_one_letter_code
_entity_poly.pdbx_strand_id
1 'polypeptide(L)'
;MALPWFRSRWRSKLPGAILNFPHAVQRFGNATVSEQNQMAALLLGLETALYLSNRLRVYMAYLTTLPASLARNNFETCLVEFHVLILQFLAHAMRIYQKGSITRAFDAFWRVEDVATFENKCDKMADRAEIEASNSDRDLNAINRAAVKRQQEDLRQVLKEMRDHREQG
;
A
#
# COMPACT_ATOMS: atom_id res chain seq x y z
N MET A 1 -14.54 8.95 7.50
CA MET A 1 -15.60 8.08 6.92
C MET A 1 -14.86 7.13 5.98
N ALA A 2 -14.59 5.89 6.41
CA ALA A 2 -13.74 4.96 5.64
C ALA A 2 -14.39 4.68 4.28
N LEU A 3 -13.62 4.87 3.19
CA LEU A 3 -14.09 4.76 1.81
C LEU A 3 -14.74 3.37 1.56
N PRO A 4 -16.08 3.27 1.45
CA PRO A 4 -16.79 1.99 1.40
C PRO A 4 -16.50 1.15 0.14
N TRP A 5 -15.95 1.77 -0.90
CA TRP A 5 -15.59 1.11 -2.16
C TRP A 5 -14.24 0.37 -2.09
N PHE A 6 -13.43 0.58 -1.06
CA PHE A 6 -12.10 -0.02 -0.96
C PHE A 6 -12.13 -1.48 -0.47
N ARG A 7 -13.23 -1.93 0.16
CA ARG A 7 -13.37 -3.32 0.67
C ARG A 7 -14.08 -4.26 -0.30
N SER A 8 -15.00 -3.77 -1.14
CA SER A 8 -15.94 -4.65 -1.87
C SER A 8 -15.39 -5.22 -3.18
N ARG A 9 -14.28 -4.71 -3.71
CA ARG A 9 -13.69 -5.17 -4.99
C ARG A 9 -12.63 -6.27 -4.86
N TRP A 10 -12.11 -6.53 -3.65
CA TRP A 10 -10.87 -7.31 -3.49
C TRP A 10 -11.07 -8.78 -3.11
N ARG A 11 -12.26 -9.19 -2.65
CA ARG A 11 -12.55 -10.61 -2.36
C ARG A 11 -13.13 -11.37 -3.56
N SER A 12 -13.48 -10.68 -4.65
CA SER A 12 -14.19 -11.25 -5.81
C SER A 12 -13.35 -11.39 -7.09
N LYS A 13 -12.02 -11.19 -7.01
CA LYS A 13 -11.10 -11.31 -8.15
C LYS A 13 -9.98 -12.35 -7.99
N LEU A 14 -10.21 -13.36 -7.16
CA LEU A 14 -9.50 -14.63 -7.30
C LEU A 14 -10.46 -15.59 -8.02
N PRO A 15 -10.21 -15.94 -9.30
CA PRO A 15 -10.77 -17.18 -9.83
C PRO A 15 -10.27 -18.30 -8.91
N GLY A 16 -11.18 -19.13 -8.39
CA GLY A 16 -10.88 -20.31 -7.60
C GLY A 16 -10.21 -21.42 -8.41
N ALA A 17 -9.10 -21.11 -9.08
CA ALA A 17 -8.39 -22.00 -10.01
C ALA A 17 -6.88 -22.14 -9.69
N ILE A 18 -6.40 -21.69 -8.53
CA ILE A 18 -5.01 -21.95 -8.07
C ILE A 18 -5.02 -22.92 -6.88
N LEU A 19 -5.96 -23.85 -6.88
CA LEU A 19 -6.06 -24.97 -5.94
C LEU A 19 -6.39 -26.24 -6.75
N ASN A 20 -5.50 -26.59 -7.69
CA ASN A 20 -5.36 -27.96 -8.21
C ASN A 20 -4.13 -28.04 -9.12
N PHE A 21 -2.95 -28.04 -8.52
CA PHE A 21 -1.78 -28.65 -9.15
C PHE A 21 -1.16 -29.72 -8.26
N PRO A 22 -1.84 -30.85 -8.01
CA PRO A 22 -1.16 -32.10 -7.74
C PRO A 22 -1.28 -33.01 -8.98
N HIS A 23 -0.13 -33.53 -9.44
CA HIS A 23 0.05 -34.68 -10.35
C HIS A 23 0.36 -34.48 -11.85
N ALA A 24 0.32 -33.28 -12.43
CA ALA A 24 0.64 -33.12 -13.86
C ALA A 24 2.11 -32.74 -14.19
N VAL A 25 3.04 -32.83 -13.23
CA VAL A 25 4.47 -32.63 -13.48
C VAL A 25 5.22 -33.89 -13.06
N GLN A 26 4.90 -35.00 -13.74
CA GLN A 26 5.80 -36.13 -13.76
C GLN A 26 6.23 -36.34 -15.20
N ARG A 27 7.54 -36.16 -15.38
CA ARG A 27 8.40 -36.56 -16.51
C ARG A 27 8.83 -35.42 -17.44
N PHE A 28 10.16 -35.32 -17.56
CA PHE A 28 11.00 -34.61 -18.55
C PHE A 28 11.66 -33.28 -18.11
N GLY A 29 12.98 -33.35 -17.92
CA GLY A 29 13.93 -32.22 -18.01
C GLY A 29 14.03 -31.30 -16.79
N ASN A 30 14.86 -31.66 -15.80
CA ASN A 30 15.01 -30.88 -14.56
C ASN A 30 15.55 -29.45 -14.75
N ALA A 31 16.11 -29.10 -15.91
CA ALA A 31 16.64 -27.75 -16.16
C ALA A 31 15.59 -26.83 -16.81
N THR A 32 14.90 -27.28 -17.85
CA THR A 32 13.97 -26.45 -18.64
C THR A 32 12.66 -26.12 -17.91
N VAL A 33 12.17 -27.02 -17.05
CA VAL A 33 10.98 -26.77 -16.21
C VAL A 33 11.29 -25.81 -15.05
N SER A 34 12.52 -25.85 -14.53
CA SER A 34 12.99 -24.93 -13.48
C SER A 34 13.06 -23.49 -14.01
N GLU A 35 13.64 -23.31 -15.21
CA GLU A 35 13.75 -21.99 -15.83
C GLU A 35 12.38 -21.36 -16.16
N GLN A 36 11.40 -22.14 -16.63
CA GLN A 36 10.04 -21.65 -16.88
C GLN A 36 9.33 -21.22 -15.58
N ASN A 37 9.44 -22.02 -14.52
CA ASN A 37 8.84 -21.68 -13.22
C ASN A 37 9.47 -20.42 -12.61
N GLN A 38 10.76 -20.21 -12.82
CA GLN A 38 11.46 -19.02 -12.36
C GLN A 38 11.07 -17.78 -13.18
N MET A 39 10.99 -17.88 -14.51
CA MET A 39 10.51 -16.76 -15.32
C MET A 39 9.08 -16.35 -14.93
N ALA A 40 8.21 -17.33 -14.66
CA ALA A 40 6.86 -17.08 -14.17
C ALA A 40 6.87 -16.35 -12.81
N ALA A 41 7.72 -16.78 -11.87
CA ALA A 41 7.89 -16.11 -10.59
C ALA A 41 8.38 -14.65 -10.76
N LEU A 42 9.14 -14.33 -11.83
CA LEU A 42 9.67 -12.97 -12.09
C LEU A 42 8.58 -12.06 -12.57
N LEU A 43 7.80 -12.55 -13.51
CA LEU A 43 6.64 -11.84 -14.01
C LEU A 43 5.65 -11.57 -12.87
N LEU A 44 5.41 -12.56 -12.00
CA LEU A 44 4.56 -12.39 -10.82
C LEU A 44 5.10 -11.33 -9.85
N GLY A 45 6.37 -11.41 -9.47
CA GLY A 45 6.95 -10.43 -8.56
C GLY A 45 7.01 -9.00 -9.16
N LEU A 46 7.24 -8.87 -10.47
CA LEU A 46 7.16 -7.58 -11.18
C LEU A 46 5.73 -7.04 -11.24
N GLU A 47 4.74 -7.90 -11.51
CA GLU A 47 3.32 -7.54 -11.48
C GLU A 47 2.95 -7.02 -10.08
N THR A 48 3.35 -7.73 -9.02
CA THR A 48 3.16 -7.31 -7.63
C THR A 48 3.84 -5.96 -7.35
N ALA A 49 5.10 -5.77 -7.74
CA ALA A 49 5.81 -4.51 -7.55
C ALA A 49 5.13 -3.32 -8.27
N LEU A 50 4.66 -3.52 -9.51
CA LEU A 50 3.93 -2.51 -10.29
C LEU A 50 2.58 -2.18 -9.65
N TYR A 51 1.84 -3.21 -9.25
CA TYR A 51 0.57 -3.05 -8.56
C TYR A 51 0.72 -2.21 -7.27
N LEU A 52 1.72 -2.52 -6.46
CA LEU A 52 1.96 -1.82 -5.20
C LEU A 52 2.50 -0.41 -5.41
N SER A 53 3.30 -0.19 -6.45
CA SER A 53 3.72 1.16 -6.86
C SER A 53 2.52 2.05 -7.20
N ASN A 54 1.51 1.51 -7.86
CA ASN A 54 0.27 2.22 -8.15
C ASN A 54 -0.50 2.58 -6.87
N ARG A 55 -0.55 1.68 -5.88
CA ARG A 55 -1.14 1.98 -4.56
C ARG A 55 -0.36 3.06 -3.81
N LEU A 56 0.97 2.95 -3.81
CA LEU A 56 1.84 3.90 -3.14
C LEU A 56 1.63 5.32 -3.66
N ARG A 57 1.40 5.49 -4.98
CA ARG A 57 1.08 6.79 -5.57
C ARG A 57 -0.18 7.43 -4.96
N VAL A 58 -1.22 6.63 -4.70
CA VAL A 58 -2.45 7.12 -4.06
C VAL A 58 -2.17 7.55 -2.62
N TYR A 59 -1.41 6.76 -1.87
CA TYR A 59 -1.03 7.10 -0.50
C TYR A 59 -0.14 8.36 -0.43
N MET A 60 0.81 8.52 -1.35
CA MET A 60 1.64 9.73 -1.44
C MET A 60 0.80 10.97 -1.77
N ALA A 61 -0.16 10.86 -2.69
CA ALA A 61 -1.09 11.95 -2.97
C ALA A 61 -1.90 12.32 -1.71
N TYR A 62 -2.42 11.32 -0.98
CA TYR A 62 -3.13 11.56 0.28
C TYR A 62 -2.23 12.23 1.33
N LEU A 63 -0.96 11.82 1.47
CA LEU A 63 -0.01 12.41 2.41
C LEU A 63 0.15 13.93 2.23
N THR A 64 0.09 14.43 0.98
CA THR A 64 0.18 15.87 0.70
C THR A 64 -1.01 16.69 1.21
N THR A 65 -2.15 16.04 1.44
CA THR A 65 -3.38 16.70 1.93
C THR A 65 -3.45 16.73 3.46
N LEU A 66 -2.59 15.97 4.14
CA LEU A 66 -2.62 15.83 5.58
C LEU A 66 -1.91 17.00 6.28
N PRO A 67 -2.49 17.54 7.37
CA PRO A 67 -1.81 18.52 8.22
C PRO A 67 -0.65 17.87 8.97
N ALA A 68 0.32 18.67 9.41
CA ALA A 68 1.41 18.19 10.23
C ALA A 68 0.88 17.57 11.54
N SER A 69 1.13 16.28 11.73
CA SER A 69 0.82 15.54 12.96
C SER A 69 1.78 14.35 13.13
N LEU A 70 1.79 13.76 14.32
CA LEU A 70 2.55 12.53 14.56
C LEU A 70 2.07 11.38 13.66
N ALA A 71 0.75 11.25 13.47
CA ALA A 71 0.18 10.24 12.58
C ALA A 71 0.63 10.43 11.13
N ARG A 72 0.70 11.68 10.65
CA ARG A 72 1.25 12.00 9.32
C ARG A 72 2.71 11.56 9.19
N ASN A 73 3.55 11.81 10.20
CA ASN A 73 4.96 11.42 10.16
C ASN A 73 5.15 9.89 10.17
N ASN A 74 4.33 9.17 10.95
CA ASN A 74 4.33 7.70 10.96
C ASN A 74 3.91 7.15 9.60
N PHE A 75 2.89 7.76 8.99
CA PHE A 75 2.43 7.40 7.66
C PHE A 75 3.51 7.66 6.61
N GLU A 76 4.14 8.84 6.60
CA GLU A 76 5.27 9.15 5.72
C GLU A 76 6.41 8.13 5.85
N THR A 77 6.81 7.81 7.08
CA THR A 77 7.85 6.80 7.34
C THR A 77 7.46 5.44 6.75
N CYS A 78 6.22 5.01 6.97
CA CYS A 78 5.69 3.77 6.38
C CYS A 78 5.76 3.79 4.84
N LEU A 79 5.42 4.91 4.19
CA LEU A 79 5.48 5.03 2.73
C LEU A 79 6.91 5.01 2.20
N VAL A 80 7.86 5.62 2.91
CA VAL A 80 9.29 5.56 2.56
C VAL A 80 9.79 4.12 2.64
N GLU A 81 9.50 3.41 3.73
CA GLU A 81 9.87 1.99 3.87
C GLU A 81 9.25 1.13 2.76
N PHE A 82 7.99 1.40 2.39
CA PHE A 82 7.31 0.72 1.30
C PHE A 82 7.99 0.98 -0.04
N HIS A 83 8.35 2.23 -0.32
CA HIS A 83 9.06 2.57 -1.54
C HIS A 83 10.43 1.89 -1.61
N VAL A 84 11.17 1.88 -0.51
CA VAL A 84 12.47 1.22 -0.39
C VAL A 84 12.34 -0.29 -0.66
N LEU A 85 11.31 -0.94 -0.13
CA LEU A 85 11.06 -2.38 -0.36
C LEU A 85 10.90 -2.69 -1.85
N ILE A 86 10.11 -1.88 -2.58
CA ILE A 86 9.88 -2.05 -4.02
C ILE A 86 11.18 -1.80 -4.80
N LEU A 87 11.90 -0.72 -4.49
CA LEU A 87 13.16 -0.39 -5.17
C LEU A 87 14.23 -1.45 -4.93
N GLN A 88 14.32 -2.01 -3.72
CA GLN A 88 15.24 -3.11 -3.41
C GLN A 88 14.93 -4.33 -4.27
N PHE A 89 13.67 -4.71 -4.39
CA PHE A 89 13.23 -5.81 -5.24
C PHE A 89 13.65 -5.59 -6.70
N LEU A 90 13.34 -4.41 -7.26
CA LEU A 90 13.66 -4.07 -8.65
C LEU A 90 15.18 -4.04 -8.89
N ALA A 91 15.95 -3.45 -7.98
CA ALA A 91 17.40 -3.41 -8.09
C ALA A 91 18.03 -4.80 -8.06
N HIS A 92 17.50 -5.72 -7.25
CA HIS A 92 17.96 -7.10 -7.23
C HIS A 92 17.59 -7.84 -8.53
N ALA A 93 16.36 -7.69 -9.02
CA ALA A 93 15.93 -8.26 -10.30
C ALA A 93 16.82 -7.79 -11.46
N MET A 94 17.12 -6.49 -11.53
CA MET A 94 18.02 -5.91 -12.55
C MET A 94 19.45 -6.45 -12.47
N ARG A 95 20.02 -6.56 -11.26
CA ARG A 95 21.39 -7.09 -11.06
C ARG A 95 21.53 -8.54 -11.53
N ILE A 96 20.49 -9.33 -11.33
CA ILE A 96 20.47 -10.73 -11.77
C ILE A 96 20.41 -10.81 -13.29
N TYR A 97 19.58 -9.97 -13.91
CA TYR A 97 19.47 -9.88 -15.37
C TYR A 97 20.80 -9.46 -16.03
N GLN A 98 21.53 -8.51 -15.44
CA GLN A 98 22.77 -7.98 -15.99
C GLN A 98 23.98 -8.92 -15.86
N LYS A 99 24.00 -9.86 -14.92
CA LYS A 99 25.20 -10.65 -14.60
C LYS A 99 25.53 -11.78 -15.59
N GLY A 100 24.80 -11.97 -16.68
CA GLY A 100 25.10 -12.92 -17.77
C GLY A 100 25.05 -14.42 -17.40
N SER A 101 25.18 -14.75 -16.10
CA SER A 101 24.98 -16.07 -15.52
C SER A 101 23.52 -16.25 -15.09
N ILE A 102 22.62 -16.07 -16.06
CA ILE A 102 21.16 -16.12 -15.88
C ILE A 102 20.71 -17.40 -15.16
N THR A 103 21.44 -18.50 -15.23
CA THR A 103 21.05 -19.74 -14.54
C THR A 103 21.35 -19.70 -13.04
N ARG A 104 22.61 -19.49 -12.63
CA ARG A 104 23.03 -19.63 -11.23
C ARG A 104 22.54 -18.55 -10.25
N ALA A 105 22.47 -17.28 -10.68
CA ALA A 105 22.03 -16.19 -9.80
C ALA A 105 20.50 -16.10 -9.70
N PHE A 106 19.81 -16.54 -10.75
CA PHE A 106 18.35 -16.56 -10.86
C PHE A 106 17.78 -17.76 -10.08
N ASP A 107 18.44 -18.93 -10.14
CA ASP A 107 18.13 -20.09 -9.29
C ASP A 107 18.10 -19.76 -7.79
N ALA A 108 19.03 -18.92 -7.31
CA ALA A 108 19.21 -18.65 -5.88
C ALA A 108 18.30 -17.53 -5.35
N PHE A 109 17.96 -16.54 -6.18
CA PHE A 109 17.10 -15.44 -5.78
C PHE A 109 15.63 -15.79 -5.93
N TRP A 110 15.31 -16.58 -6.96
CA TRP A 110 13.95 -16.71 -7.48
C TRP A 110 13.34 -18.07 -7.25
N ARG A 111 13.78 -18.68 -6.15
CA ARG A 111 13.03 -19.77 -5.56
C ARG A 111 11.65 -19.24 -5.19
N VAL A 112 10.66 -20.10 -5.33
CA VAL A 112 9.26 -19.77 -5.02
C VAL A 112 9.14 -19.19 -3.60
N GLU A 113 9.99 -19.66 -2.68
CA GLU A 113 10.07 -19.18 -1.29
C GLU A 113 10.46 -17.70 -1.15
N ASP A 114 11.36 -17.20 -2.00
CA ASP A 114 11.85 -15.82 -1.94
C ASP A 114 10.83 -14.82 -2.49
N VAL A 115 10.14 -15.19 -3.57
CA VAL A 115 9.01 -14.42 -4.13
C VAL A 115 7.86 -14.38 -3.14
N ALA A 116 7.49 -15.52 -2.54
CA ALA A 116 6.47 -15.57 -1.49
C ALA A 116 6.85 -14.71 -0.27
N THR A 117 8.14 -14.68 0.10
CA THR A 117 8.64 -13.82 1.17
C THR A 117 8.51 -12.34 0.82
N PHE A 118 8.81 -11.97 -0.43
CA PHE A 118 8.62 -10.61 -0.92
C PHE A 118 7.15 -10.20 -0.93
N GLU A 119 6.26 -11.05 -1.44
CA GLU A 119 4.81 -10.81 -1.44
C GLU A 119 4.28 -10.61 -0.02
N ASN A 120 4.67 -11.46 0.92
CA ASN A 120 4.27 -11.31 2.33
C ASN A 120 4.79 -10.01 2.96
N LYS A 121 6.03 -9.58 2.66
CA LYS A 121 6.55 -8.28 3.12
C LYS A 121 5.75 -7.12 2.54
N CYS A 122 5.39 -7.23 1.27
CA CYS A 122 4.57 -6.26 0.56
C CYS A 122 3.16 -6.16 1.14
N ASP A 123 2.51 -7.29 1.44
CA ASP A 123 1.19 -7.33 2.06
C ASP A 123 1.22 -6.69 3.47
N LYS A 124 2.21 -7.05 4.29
CA LYS A 124 2.40 -6.42 5.61
C LYS A 124 2.58 -4.91 5.51
N MET A 125 3.33 -4.45 4.51
CA MET A 125 3.56 -3.03 4.30
C MET A 125 2.29 -2.31 3.83
N ALA A 126 1.51 -2.95 2.96
CA ALA A 126 0.21 -2.46 2.55
C ALA A 126 -0.79 -2.37 3.71
N ASP A 127 -0.82 -3.35 4.59
CA ASP A 127 -1.67 -3.35 5.78
C ASP A 127 -1.26 -2.23 6.75
N ARG A 128 0.04 -2.06 6.98
CA ARG A 128 0.55 -0.98 7.82
C ARG A 128 0.22 0.40 7.22
N ALA A 129 0.40 0.58 5.92
CA ALA A 129 0.07 1.83 5.25
C ALA A 129 -1.42 2.18 5.41
N GLU A 130 -2.31 1.19 5.36
CA GLU A 130 -3.74 1.39 5.59
C GLU A 130 -4.05 1.81 7.04
N ILE A 131 -3.38 1.18 8.02
CA ILE A 131 -3.52 1.54 9.44
C ILE A 131 -3.07 2.99 9.67
N GLU A 132 -1.91 3.38 9.16
CA GLU A 132 -1.38 4.73 9.37
C GLU A 132 -2.17 5.81 8.61
N ALA A 133 -2.69 5.48 7.41
CA ALA A 133 -3.64 6.34 6.71
C ALA A 133 -4.92 6.55 7.53
N SER A 134 -5.46 5.47 8.13
CA SER A 134 -6.64 5.52 9.00
C SER A 134 -6.39 6.36 10.26
N ASN A 135 -5.21 6.25 10.88
CA ASN A 135 -4.82 7.10 11.99
C ASN A 135 -4.78 8.58 11.59
N SER A 136 -4.23 8.88 10.42
CA SER A 136 -4.19 10.23 9.87
C SER A 136 -5.59 10.79 9.56
N ASP A 137 -6.52 9.96 9.05
CA ASP A 137 -7.93 10.34 8.86
C ASP A 137 -8.60 10.70 10.19
N ARG A 138 -8.29 9.96 11.27
CA ARG A 138 -8.84 10.26 12.61
C ARG A 138 -8.34 11.60 13.13
N ASP A 139 -7.05 11.88 13.00
CA ASP A 139 -6.46 13.17 13.39
C ASP A 139 -7.09 14.32 12.59
N LEU A 140 -7.17 14.19 11.27
CA LEU A 140 -7.78 15.20 10.39
C LEU A 140 -9.24 15.45 10.77
N ASN A 141 -10.01 14.39 11.02
CA ASN A 141 -11.40 14.50 11.44
C ASN A 141 -11.54 15.18 12.82
N ALA A 142 -10.61 14.92 13.75
CA ALA A 142 -10.61 15.58 15.05
C ALA A 142 -10.33 17.10 14.91
N ILE A 143 -9.35 17.47 14.09
CA ILE A 143 -9.02 18.87 13.78
C ILE A 143 -10.22 19.57 13.14
N ASN A 144 -10.83 18.97 12.11
CA ASN A 144 -11.97 19.55 11.43
C ASN A 144 -13.17 19.73 12.36
N ARG A 145 -13.45 18.74 13.22
CA ARG A 145 -14.52 18.85 14.23
C ARG A 145 -14.26 19.96 15.23
N ALA A 146 -13.02 20.13 15.68
CA ALA A 146 -12.66 21.22 16.59
C ALA A 146 -12.82 22.60 15.92
N ALA A 147 -12.39 22.74 14.66
CA ALA A 147 -12.54 23.97 13.90
C ALA A 147 -14.01 24.35 13.70
N VAL A 148 -14.86 23.39 13.30
CA VAL A 148 -16.30 23.60 13.12
C VAL A 148 -16.98 24.01 14.43
N LYS A 149 -16.62 23.37 15.56
CA LYS A 149 -17.16 23.74 16.87
C LYS A 149 -16.81 25.17 17.26
N ARG A 150 -15.55 25.57 17.09
CA ARG A 150 -15.12 26.95 17.37
C ARG A 150 -15.88 27.96 16.51
N GLN A 151 -15.97 27.72 15.20
CA GLN A 151 -16.71 28.60 14.30
C GLN A 151 -18.19 28.72 14.69
N GLN A 152 -18.80 27.64 15.19
CA GLN A 152 -20.18 27.65 15.68
C GLN A 152 -20.33 28.46 16.98
N GLU A 153 -19.37 28.37 17.89
CA GLU A 153 -19.33 29.15 19.14
C GLU A 153 -19.15 30.64 18.84
N ASP A 154 -18.21 30.99 17.96
CA ASP A 154 -17.96 32.37 17.53
C ASP A 154 -19.21 32.99 16.90
N LEU A 155 -19.89 32.26 16.00
CA LEU A 155 -21.11 32.74 15.37
C LEU A 155 -22.23 32.96 16.39
N ARG A 156 -22.37 32.08 17.38
CA ARG A 156 -23.37 32.23 18.46
C ARG A 156 -23.08 33.47 19.31
N GLN A 157 -21.80 33.73 19.59
CA GLN A 157 -21.40 34.92 20.32
C GLN A 157 -21.75 36.19 19.55
N VAL A 158 -21.37 36.28 18.27
CA VAL A 158 -21.69 37.46 17.42
C VAL A 158 -23.21 37.69 17.34
N LEU A 159 -24.00 36.62 17.15
CA LEU A 159 -25.47 36.75 17.10
C LEU A 159 -26.07 37.20 18.42
N LYS A 160 -25.46 36.86 19.56
CA LYS A 160 -25.87 37.33 20.88
C LYS A 160 -25.56 38.81 21.03
N GLU A 161 -24.33 39.23 20.73
CA GLU A 161 -23.91 40.63 20.78
C GLU A 161 -24.81 41.53 19.90
N MET A 162 -25.14 41.08 18.69
CA MET A 162 -26.06 41.80 17.79
C MET A 162 -27.50 41.90 18.31
N ARG A 163 -27.93 40.96 19.14
CA ARG A 163 -29.26 41.00 19.78
C ARG A 163 -29.23 41.97 20.94
N ASP A 164 -28.23 41.85 21.80
CA ASP A 164 -28.08 42.68 23.00
C ASP A 164 -27.96 44.17 22.61
N HIS A 165 -27.27 44.49 21.51
CA HIS A 165 -27.23 45.86 20.96
C HIS A 165 -28.57 46.36 20.39
N ARG A 166 -29.43 45.47 19.89
CA ARG A 166 -30.77 45.84 19.38
C ARG A 166 -31.80 46.03 20.48
N GLU A 167 -31.58 45.45 21.66
CA GLU A 167 -32.48 45.58 22.81
C GLU A 167 -32.14 46.80 23.69
N GLN A 168 -31.00 47.47 23.43
CA GLN A 168 -30.52 48.65 24.18
C GLN A 168 -30.73 50.00 23.48
N GLY A 169 -31.23 50.00 22.23
CA GLY A 169 -31.55 51.21 21.46
C GLY A 169 -33.04 51.31 21.18
#